data_AF-Q124I8-F1
#
_entry.id   AF-Q124I8-F1
#
_cell.length_a   1.000
_cell.length_b   1.000
_cell.length_c   1.000
_cell.angle_alpha   90.00
_cell.angle_beta   90.00
_cell.angle_gamma   90.00
#
_symmetry.space_group_name_H-M   'P 1'
#
loop_
_entity.id
_entity.type
_entity.pdbx_description
1 polymer ?
#
loop_
_entity_poly.entity_id
_entity_poly.type
_entity_poly.pdbx_seq_one_letter_code
_entity_poly.pdbx_strand_id
1 'polypeptide(L)'
;MTIEDGLTLIGAVAISFGGGAVIVIGLSTYLADLWAKRTLQREQSALQAQLEEMKHELGLAKSSYDRYLDLVLEYYGVFYRHYRMCQRTANADAHRQPDGKITFTQDEFLANLDVFLVDWAAQEGEIRLLLPSKLLELHGEAIDCFNRFKHSVENFRKDDVTRKAKEDAFVQIESVKSRLEESLREFLRTEKLLK
;
A
#
# COMPACT_ATOMS: atom_id res chain seq x y z
N MET A 1 85.40 10.53 41.35
CA MET A 1 84.06 10.53 40.75
C MET A 1 83.19 9.70 41.68
N THR A 2 82.37 10.36 42.49
CA THR A 2 81.59 9.70 43.54
C THR A 2 80.37 9.02 42.91
N ILE A 3 79.85 7.98 43.57
CA ILE A 3 78.64 7.26 43.15
C ILE A 3 77.44 8.24 43.06
N GLU A 4 77.48 9.32 43.83
CA GLU A 4 76.50 10.42 43.82
C GLU A 4 76.51 11.18 42.47
N ASP A 5 77.68 11.49 41.91
CA ASP A 5 77.78 12.18 40.60
C ASP A 5 77.19 11.33 39.46
N GLY A 6 77.41 10.02 39.51
CA GLY A 6 76.87 9.06 38.54
C GLY A 6 75.34 8.93 38.63
N LEU A 7 74.78 8.92 39.83
CA LEU A 7 73.33 8.91 40.07
C LEU A 7 72.66 10.20 39.63
N THR A 8 73.30 11.36 39.84
CA THR A 8 72.78 12.64 39.34
C THR A 8 72.82 12.74 37.82
N LEU A 9 73.82 12.17 37.15
CA LEU A 9 73.89 12.15 35.69
C LEU A 9 72.83 11.22 35.09
N ILE A 10 72.64 10.04 35.66
CA ILE A 10 71.59 9.09 35.23
C ILE A 10 70.19 9.67 35.51
N GLY A 11 70.00 10.32 36.66
CA GLY A 11 68.75 11.03 36.98
C GLY A 11 68.48 12.19 36.02
N ALA A 12 69.48 13.00 35.69
CA ALA A 12 69.36 14.11 34.75
C ALA A 12 69.07 13.63 33.32
N VAL A 13 69.72 12.55 32.87
CA VAL A 13 69.45 11.91 31.57
C VAL A 13 68.06 11.27 31.54
N ALA A 14 67.64 10.58 32.60
CA ALA A 14 66.30 10.02 32.70
C ALA A 14 65.20 11.10 32.74
N ILE A 15 65.45 12.25 33.37
CA ILE A 15 64.55 13.40 33.37
C ILE A 15 64.53 14.10 32.02
N SER A 16 65.67 14.22 31.32
CA SER A 16 65.72 14.83 29.98
C SER A 16 65.05 13.96 28.91
N PHE A 17 65.22 12.63 28.98
CA PHE A 17 64.53 11.69 28.10
C PHE A 17 63.06 11.47 28.51
N GLY A 18 62.76 11.48 29.81
CA GLY A 18 61.41 11.34 30.35
C GLY A 18 60.53 12.56 30.08
N GLY A 19 61.08 13.78 30.16
CA GLY A 19 60.37 15.02 29.82
C GLY A 19 60.00 15.08 28.33
N GLY A 20 60.92 14.65 27.45
CA GLY A 20 60.64 14.51 26.01
C GLY A 20 59.60 13.43 25.71
N ALA A 21 59.66 12.29 26.39
CA ALA A 21 58.68 11.21 26.23
C ALA A 21 57.26 11.64 26.63
N VAL A 22 57.09 12.39 27.73
CA VAL A 22 55.79 12.94 28.15
C VAL A 22 55.22 13.89 27.10
N ILE A 23 56.05 14.76 26.52
CA ILE A 23 55.61 15.68 25.45
C ILE A 23 55.19 14.90 24.19
N VAL A 24 55.96 13.89 23.78
CA VAL A 24 55.64 13.05 22.62
C VAL A 24 54.37 12.25 22.85
N ILE A 25 54.17 11.69 24.05
CA ILE A 25 52.94 10.96 24.42
C ILE A 25 51.74 11.92 24.45
N GLY A 26 51.89 13.11 25.04
CA GLY A 26 50.84 14.14 25.07
C GLY A 26 50.44 14.63 23.68
N LEU A 27 51.42 14.86 22.79
CA LEU A 27 51.15 15.25 21.40
C LEU A 27 50.56 14.09 20.58
N SER A 28 51.03 12.86 20.78
CA SER A 28 50.53 11.67 20.10
C SER A 28 49.08 11.38 20.48
N THR A 29 48.74 11.47 21.76
CA THR A 29 47.35 11.33 22.25
C THR A 29 46.45 12.45 21.74
N TYR A 30 46.92 13.70 21.75
CA TYR A 30 46.18 14.82 21.18
C TYR A 30 45.89 14.65 19.68
N LEU A 31 46.89 14.21 18.91
CA LEU A 31 46.72 13.93 17.48
C LEU A 31 45.77 12.75 17.27
N ALA A 32 45.92 11.65 18.03
CA ALA A 32 45.04 10.49 17.95
C ALA A 32 43.58 10.88 18.23
N ASP A 33 43.32 11.69 19.25
CA ASP A 33 41.99 12.21 19.57
C ASP A 33 41.41 13.07 18.45
N LEU A 34 42.24 13.91 17.81
CA LEU A 34 41.80 14.79 16.73
C LEU A 34 41.45 13.98 15.46
N TRP A 35 42.25 12.97 15.13
CA TRP A 35 41.96 12.03 14.05
C TRP A 35 40.73 11.18 14.35
N ALA A 36 40.60 10.66 15.58
CA ALA A 36 39.44 9.88 16.00
C ALA A 36 38.14 10.70 15.91
N LYS A 37 38.14 11.93 16.42
CA LYS A 37 36.99 12.85 16.32
C LYS A 37 36.63 13.16 14.87
N ARG A 38 37.63 13.38 14.01
CA ARG A 38 37.40 13.68 12.58
C ARG A 38 36.82 12.47 11.83
N THR A 39 37.33 11.27 12.11
CA THR A 39 36.80 10.03 11.52
C THR A 39 35.38 9.76 12.01
N LEU A 40 35.13 9.89 13.32
CA LEU A 40 33.81 9.74 13.90
C LEU A 40 32.81 10.73 13.30
N GLN A 41 33.20 12.00 13.14
CA GLN A 41 32.33 13.02 12.54
C GLN A 41 32.03 12.71 11.08
N ARG A 42 33.00 12.19 10.32
CA ARG A 42 32.78 11.75 8.93
C ARG A 42 31.82 10.57 8.87
N GLU A 43 32.04 9.54 9.69
CA GLU A 43 31.15 8.38 9.75
C GLU A 43 29.74 8.76 10.18
N GLN A 44 29.59 9.62 11.20
CA GLN A 44 28.29 10.15 11.61
C GLN A 44 27.60 10.92 10.48
N SER A 45 28.34 11.78 9.77
CA SER A 45 27.76 12.53 8.64
C SER A 45 27.33 11.61 7.50
N ALA A 46 28.08 10.55 7.22
CA ALA A 46 27.76 9.57 6.19
C ALA A 46 26.54 8.71 6.59
N LEU A 47 26.50 8.22 7.83
CA LEU A 47 25.35 7.49 8.37
C LEU A 47 24.09 8.37 8.39
N GLN A 48 24.22 9.64 8.75
CA GLN A 48 23.09 10.57 8.76
C GLN A 48 22.58 10.86 7.35
N ALA A 49 23.47 11.01 6.36
CA ALA A 49 23.07 11.13 4.96
C ALA A 49 22.32 9.89 4.46
N GLN A 50 22.84 8.68 4.76
CA GLN A 50 22.18 7.42 4.42
C GLN A 50 20.81 7.28 5.10
N LEU A 51 20.69 7.70 6.37
CA LEU A 51 19.41 7.68 7.07
C LEU A 51 18.39 8.64 6.44
N GLU A 52 18.80 9.84 6.03
CA GLU A 52 17.89 10.78 5.36
C GLU A 52 17.48 10.29 3.97
N GLU A 53 18.39 9.67 3.22
CA GLU A 53 18.09 9.02 1.93
C GLU A 53 17.08 7.87 2.13
N MET A 54 17.34 6.96 3.08
CA MET A 54 16.45 5.84 3.39
C MET A 54 15.07 6.32 3.87
N LYS A 55 15.01 7.38 4.68
CA LYS A 55 13.74 8.00 5.09
C LYS A 55 13.00 8.60 3.90
N HIS A 56 13.71 9.24 2.98
CA HIS A 56 13.13 9.84 1.80
C HIS A 56 12.54 8.77 0.87
N GLU A 57 13.31 7.72 0.57
CA GLU A 57 12.85 6.58 -0.22
C GLU A 57 11.65 5.89 0.42
N LEU A 58 11.70 5.63 1.73
CA LEU A 58 10.57 5.05 2.47
C LEU A 58 9.34 5.97 2.43
N GLY A 59 9.53 7.29 2.50
CA GLY A 59 8.46 8.28 2.39
C GLY A 59 7.79 8.25 1.02
N LEU A 60 8.58 8.16 -0.06
CA LEU A 60 8.07 8.03 -1.43
C LEU A 60 7.32 6.72 -1.64
N ALA A 61 7.88 5.61 -1.16
CA ALA A 61 7.27 4.28 -1.24
C ALA A 61 5.94 4.25 -0.49
N LYS A 62 5.91 4.81 0.74
CA LYS A 62 4.69 4.92 1.53
C LYS A 62 3.63 5.76 0.82
N SER A 63 3.97 6.96 0.34
CA SER A 63 3.01 7.82 -0.35
C SER A 63 2.44 7.18 -1.62
N SER A 64 3.27 6.44 -2.35
CA SER A 64 2.85 5.72 -3.55
C SER A 64 1.91 4.57 -3.19
N TYR A 65 2.20 3.86 -2.09
CA TYR A 65 1.37 2.80 -1.57
C TYR A 65 0.01 3.31 -1.05
N ASP A 66 0.00 4.38 -0.26
CA ASP A 66 -1.23 4.96 0.28
C ASP A 66 -2.17 5.39 -0.87
N ARG A 67 -1.63 6.08 -1.88
CA ARG A 67 -2.39 6.46 -3.08
C ARG A 67 -2.94 5.26 -3.83
N TYR A 68 -2.16 4.19 -3.92
CA TYR A 68 -2.56 2.98 -4.58
C TYR A 68 -3.68 2.24 -3.82
N LEU A 69 -3.57 2.17 -2.49
CA LEU A 69 -4.60 1.60 -1.62
C LEU A 69 -5.94 2.34 -1.78
N ASP A 70 -5.91 3.68 -1.75
CA ASP A 70 -7.11 4.49 -1.94
C ASP A 70 -7.82 4.16 -3.25
N LEU A 71 -7.06 3.98 -4.32
CA LEU A 71 -7.59 3.70 -5.64
C LEU A 71 -8.18 2.28 -5.76
N VAL A 72 -7.55 1.29 -5.11
CA VAL A 72 -8.09 -0.07 -5.00
C VAL A 72 -9.39 -0.09 -4.19
N LEU A 73 -9.47 0.69 -3.11
CA LEU A 73 -10.67 0.81 -2.29
C LEU A 73 -11.79 1.54 -3.05
N GLU A 74 -11.46 2.57 -3.81
CA GLU A 74 -12.40 3.28 -4.67
C GLU A 74 -12.99 2.36 -5.73
N TYR A 75 -12.14 1.62 -6.45
CA TYR A 75 -12.55 0.59 -7.40
C TYR A 75 -13.53 -0.41 -6.77
N TYR A 76 -13.16 -1.00 -5.63
CA TYR A 76 -14.03 -1.96 -4.96
C TYR A 76 -15.34 -1.31 -4.49
N GLY A 77 -15.29 -0.05 -4.05
CA GLY A 77 -16.48 0.72 -3.70
C GLY A 77 -17.44 0.84 -4.88
N VAL A 78 -16.95 1.15 -6.08
CA VAL A 78 -17.76 1.26 -7.30
C VAL A 78 -18.33 -0.09 -7.71
N PHE A 79 -17.48 -1.12 -7.74
CA PHE A 79 -17.90 -2.50 -7.98
C PHE A 79 -19.02 -2.93 -7.03
N TYR A 80 -18.85 -2.65 -5.72
CA TYR A 80 -19.79 -3.05 -4.69
C TYR A 80 -21.13 -2.31 -4.80
N ARG A 81 -21.13 -1.04 -5.22
CA ARG A 81 -22.38 -0.31 -5.52
C ARG A 81 -23.20 -1.02 -6.60
N HIS A 82 -22.56 -1.42 -7.70
CA HIS A 82 -23.26 -2.14 -8.77
C HIS A 82 -23.76 -3.51 -8.30
N TYR A 83 -22.92 -4.26 -7.58
CA TYR A 83 -23.31 -5.52 -6.95
C TYR A 83 -24.58 -5.36 -6.08
N ARG A 84 -24.66 -4.31 -5.26
CA ARG A 84 -25.83 -4.03 -4.41
C ARG A 84 -27.08 -3.68 -5.22
N MET A 85 -26.94 -3.00 -6.35
CA MET A 85 -28.05 -2.77 -7.29
C MET A 85 -28.57 -4.09 -7.86
N CYS A 86 -27.67 -4.98 -8.30
CA CYS A 86 -28.05 -6.31 -8.79
C CYS A 86 -28.73 -7.13 -7.70
N GLN A 87 -28.20 -7.12 -6.47
CA GLN A 87 -28.77 -7.85 -5.34
C GLN A 87 -30.19 -7.41 -5.00
N ARG A 88 -30.46 -6.09 -4.98
CA ARG A 88 -31.80 -5.56 -4.74
C ARG A 88 -32.78 -6.02 -5.81
N THR A 89 -32.34 -5.98 -7.07
CA THR A 89 -33.14 -6.35 -8.25
C THR A 89 -33.40 -7.85 -8.32
N ALA A 90 -32.45 -8.67 -7.88
CA ALA A 90 -32.59 -10.11 -7.80
C ALA A 90 -33.59 -10.52 -6.70
N ASN A 91 -33.49 -9.91 -5.52
CA ASN A 91 -34.22 -10.35 -4.32
C ASN A 91 -35.65 -9.83 -4.21
N ALA A 92 -35.96 -8.70 -4.83
CA ALA A 92 -37.29 -8.09 -4.77
C ALA A 92 -37.72 -7.66 -6.17
N ASP A 93 -38.99 -7.91 -6.52
CA ASP A 93 -39.56 -7.43 -7.78
C ASP A 93 -40.11 -5.99 -7.65
N ALA A 94 -40.50 -5.58 -6.44
CA ALA A 94 -40.92 -4.23 -6.12
C ALA A 94 -40.72 -3.94 -4.62
N HIS A 95 -40.54 -2.68 -4.27
CA HIS A 95 -40.54 -2.22 -2.89
C HIS A 95 -41.44 -1.00 -2.71
N ARG A 96 -41.92 -0.82 -1.48
CA ARG A 96 -42.77 0.32 -1.10
C ARG A 96 -41.91 1.43 -0.51
N GLN A 97 -41.98 2.60 -1.09
CA GLN A 97 -41.31 3.80 -0.59
C GLN A 97 -42.04 4.36 0.65
N PRO A 98 -41.38 5.20 1.47
CA PRO A 98 -41.99 5.83 2.64
C PRO A 98 -43.21 6.70 2.31
N ASP A 99 -43.27 7.23 1.07
CA ASP A 99 -44.40 8.00 0.54
C ASP A 99 -45.60 7.12 0.11
N GLY A 100 -45.47 5.79 0.25
CA GLY A 100 -46.48 4.81 -0.10
C GLY A 100 -46.45 4.33 -1.54
N LYS A 101 -45.62 4.91 -2.43
CA LYS A 101 -45.48 4.50 -3.83
C LYS A 101 -44.79 3.14 -3.94
N ILE A 102 -45.20 2.36 -4.94
CA ILE A 102 -44.56 1.08 -5.27
C ILE A 102 -43.62 1.34 -6.44
N THR A 103 -42.34 1.03 -6.25
CA THR A 103 -41.33 1.12 -7.32
C THR A 103 -40.90 -0.29 -7.70
N PHE A 104 -40.94 -0.59 -8.99
CA PHE A 104 -40.40 -1.85 -9.51
C PHE A 104 -38.88 -1.75 -9.55
N THR A 105 -38.22 -2.76 -8.98
CA THR A 105 -36.75 -2.78 -8.86
C THR A 105 -36.06 -2.90 -10.22
N GLN A 106 -36.73 -3.51 -11.21
CA GLN A 106 -36.28 -3.56 -12.60
C GLN A 106 -36.15 -2.15 -13.20
N ASP A 107 -37.19 -1.32 -13.08
CA ASP A 107 -37.20 0.04 -13.63
C ASP A 107 -36.16 0.91 -12.92
N GLU A 108 -36.07 0.78 -11.59
CA GLU A 108 -35.06 1.47 -10.78
C GLU A 108 -33.64 1.05 -11.20
N PHE A 109 -33.40 -0.23 -11.43
CA PHE A 109 -32.10 -0.73 -11.88
C PHE A 109 -31.70 -0.11 -13.22
N LEU A 110 -32.59 -0.17 -14.22
CA LEU A 110 -32.32 0.35 -15.56
C LEU A 110 -32.09 1.86 -15.54
N ALA A 111 -32.89 2.61 -14.77
CA ALA A 111 -32.73 4.07 -14.64
C ALA A 111 -31.40 4.47 -13.99
N ASN A 112 -30.95 3.70 -12.99
CA ASN A 112 -29.68 3.98 -12.31
C ASN A 112 -28.45 3.43 -13.04
N LEU A 113 -28.65 2.46 -13.94
CA LEU A 113 -27.54 1.83 -14.67
C LEU A 113 -26.82 2.82 -15.57
N ASP A 114 -27.54 3.71 -16.25
CA ASP A 114 -26.93 4.71 -17.12
C ASP A 114 -26.02 5.67 -16.35
N VAL A 115 -26.47 6.11 -15.17
CA VAL A 115 -25.67 6.95 -14.26
C VAL A 115 -24.42 6.19 -13.81
N PHE A 116 -24.58 4.93 -13.40
CA PHE A 116 -23.45 4.09 -13.01
C PHE A 116 -22.44 3.89 -14.16
N LEU A 117 -22.89 3.69 -15.39
CA LEU A 117 -22.00 3.46 -16.54
C LEU A 117 -21.14 4.68 -16.86
N VAL A 118 -21.67 5.90 -16.66
CA VAL A 118 -20.88 7.13 -16.81
C VAL A 118 -19.78 7.20 -15.75
N ASP A 119 -20.12 6.95 -14.48
CA ASP A 119 -19.14 6.92 -13.38
C ASP A 119 -18.09 5.82 -13.60
N TRP A 120 -18.53 4.65 -14.07
CA TRP A 120 -17.68 3.51 -14.37
C TRP A 120 -16.66 3.82 -15.48
N ALA A 121 -17.12 4.41 -16.58
CA ALA A 121 -16.28 4.77 -17.71
C ALA A 121 -15.19 5.79 -17.34
N ALA A 122 -15.49 6.71 -16.42
CA ALA A 122 -14.51 7.68 -15.93
C ALA A 122 -13.34 7.02 -15.18
N GLN A 123 -13.57 5.87 -14.55
CA GLN A 123 -12.58 5.17 -13.74
C GLN A 123 -11.91 3.99 -14.46
N GLU A 124 -12.51 3.50 -15.54
CA GLU A 124 -12.06 2.29 -16.24
C GLU A 124 -10.59 2.35 -16.68
N GLY A 125 -10.13 3.52 -17.14
CA GLY A 125 -8.74 3.72 -17.56
C GLY A 125 -7.74 3.51 -16.43
N GLU A 126 -8.05 4.03 -15.24
CA GLU A 126 -7.20 3.90 -14.06
C GLU A 126 -7.22 2.46 -13.52
N ILE A 127 -8.41 1.84 -13.48
CA ILE A 127 -8.61 0.46 -13.05
C ILE A 127 -7.75 -0.51 -13.87
N ARG A 128 -7.74 -0.37 -15.19
CA ARG A 128 -6.98 -1.25 -16.09
C ARG A 128 -5.47 -1.15 -15.93
N LEU A 129 -4.96 0.01 -15.52
CA LEU A 129 -3.53 0.23 -15.35
C LEU A 129 -3.02 -0.23 -13.98
N LEU A 130 -3.88 -0.17 -12.96
CA LEU A 130 -3.46 -0.29 -11.56
C LEU A 130 -3.85 -1.63 -10.93
N LEU A 131 -4.87 -2.32 -11.47
CA LEU A 131 -5.20 -3.65 -10.97
C LEU A 131 -4.11 -4.67 -11.31
N PRO A 132 -3.64 -5.47 -10.33
CA PRO A 132 -2.81 -6.63 -10.58
C PRO A 132 -3.49 -7.58 -11.57
N SER A 133 -2.72 -8.31 -12.38
CA SER A 133 -3.26 -9.15 -13.47
C SER A 133 -4.38 -10.09 -13.03
N LYS A 134 -4.24 -10.75 -11.87
CA LYS A 134 -5.27 -11.64 -11.29
C LYS A 134 -6.59 -10.90 -11.00
N LEU A 135 -6.52 -9.66 -10.51
CA LEU A 135 -7.70 -8.83 -10.24
C LEU A 135 -8.30 -8.27 -11.52
N LEU A 136 -7.47 -7.97 -12.52
CA LEU A 136 -7.93 -7.53 -13.84
C LEU A 136 -8.70 -8.63 -14.58
N GLU A 137 -8.26 -9.88 -14.48
CA GLU A 137 -9.00 -11.04 -15.03
C GLU A 137 -10.37 -11.20 -14.36
N LEU A 138 -10.42 -11.15 -13.02
CA LEU A 138 -11.67 -11.20 -12.27
C LEU A 138 -12.59 -10.00 -12.58
N HIS A 139 -11.99 -8.84 -12.84
CA HIS A 139 -12.72 -7.66 -13.26
C HIS A 139 -13.41 -7.86 -14.61
N GLY A 140 -12.71 -8.44 -15.60
CA GLY A 140 -13.30 -8.81 -16.89
C GLY A 140 -14.44 -9.84 -16.73
N GLU A 141 -14.23 -10.89 -15.93
CA GLU A 141 -15.25 -11.88 -15.61
C GLU A 141 -16.49 -11.24 -14.96
N ALA A 142 -16.28 -10.25 -14.08
CA ALA A 142 -17.38 -9.52 -13.47
C ALA A 142 -18.19 -8.72 -14.47
N ILE A 143 -17.55 -8.03 -15.43
CA ILE A 143 -18.25 -7.30 -16.49
C ILE A 143 -19.17 -8.26 -17.26
N ASP A 144 -18.68 -9.45 -17.62
CA ASP A 144 -19.48 -10.45 -18.32
C ASP A 144 -20.68 -10.91 -17.48
N CYS A 145 -20.49 -11.16 -16.18
CA CYS A 145 -21.57 -11.51 -15.26
C CYS A 145 -22.60 -10.37 -15.11
N PHE A 146 -22.15 -9.12 -15.00
CA PHE A 146 -23.02 -7.95 -14.93
C PHE A 146 -23.83 -7.78 -16.21
N ASN A 147 -23.22 -7.97 -17.38
CA ASN A 147 -23.91 -7.90 -18.68
C ASN A 147 -24.96 -9.01 -18.81
N ARG A 148 -24.65 -10.24 -18.38
CA ARG A 148 -25.63 -11.34 -18.33
C ARG A 148 -26.80 -11.01 -17.42
N PHE A 149 -26.52 -10.45 -16.24
CA PHE A 149 -27.56 -10.05 -15.31
C PHE A 149 -28.44 -8.93 -15.88
N LYS A 150 -27.84 -7.89 -16.46
CA LYS A 150 -28.54 -6.82 -17.19
C LYS A 150 -29.51 -7.41 -18.21
N HIS A 151 -29.03 -8.32 -19.07
CA HIS A 151 -29.89 -8.98 -20.06
C HIS A 151 -31.01 -9.80 -19.42
N SER A 152 -30.76 -10.48 -18.29
CA SER A 152 -31.83 -11.19 -17.57
C SER A 152 -32.91 -10.23 -17.03
N VAL A 153 -32.49 -9.05 -16.56
CA VAL A 153 -33.38 -8.01 -16.05
C VAL A 153 -34.17 -7.37 -17.18
N GLU A 154 -33.56 -7.05 -18.31
CA GLU A 154 -34.24 -6.51 -19.50
C GLU A 154 -35.31 -7.48 -20.04
N ASN A 155 -35.05 -8.78 -19.97
CA ASN A 155 -35.95 -9.82 -20.46
C ASN A 155 -36.95 -10.34 -19.41
N PHE A 156 -36.98 -9.75 -18.21
CA PHE A 156 -37.83 -10.22 -17.12
C PHE A 156 -39.32 -10.00 -17.41
N ARG A 157 -40.12 -11.07 -17.32
CA ARG A 157 -41.57 -11.06 -17.66
C ARG A 157 -42.49 -11.49 -16.52
N LYS A 158 -41.99 -11.53 -15.28
CA LYS A 158 -42.73 -11.96 -14.07
C LYS A 158 -43.23 -13.42 -14.15
N ASP A 159 -42.50 -14.27 -14.88
CA ASP A 159 -42.71 -15.72 -14.91
C ASP A 159 -41.56 -16.44 -14.19
N ASP A 160 -41.77 -17.71 -13.83
CA ASP A 160 -40.80 -18.50 -13.07
C ASP A 160 -39.49 -18.73 -13.85
N VAL A 161 -39.55 -18.78 -15.18
CA VAL A 161 -38.38 -19.04 -16.04
C VAL A 161 -37.45 -17.82 -16.02
N THR A 162 -38.00 -16.63 -16.24
CA THR A 162 -37.26 -15.36 -16.24
C THR A 162 -36.81 -14.96 -14.84
N ARG A 163 -37.58 -15.30 -13.80
CA ARG A 163 -37.16 -15.15 -12.40
C ARG A 163 -35.94 -16.01 -12.10
N LYS A 164 -35.98 -17.30 -12.44
CA LYS A 164 -34.84 -18.20 -12.23
C LYS A 164 -33.61 -17.76 -13.01
N ALA A 165 -33.77 -17.32 -14.25
CA ALA A 165 -32.65 -16.79 -15.05
C ALA A 165 -31.98 -15.57 -14.39
N LYS A 166 -32.77 -14.69 -13.78
CA LYS A 166 -32.28 -13.53 -13.01
C LYS A 166 -31.51 -13.95 -11.76
N GLU A 167 -32.04 -14.92 -11.01
CA GLU A 167 -31.39 -15.49 -9.82
C GLU A 167 -30.07 -16.19 -10.19
N ASP A 168 -30.08 -17.05 -11.22
CA ASP A 168 -28.89 -17.76 -11.70
C ASP A 168 -27.80 -16.80 -12.19
N ALA A 169 -28.19 -15.71 -12.87
CA ALA A 169 -27.25 -14.66 -13.27
C ALA A 169 -26.66 -13.92 -12.06
N PHE A 170 -27.47 -13.66 -11.02
CA PHE A 170 -26.98 -13.03 -9.79
C PHE A 170 -26.03 -13.94 -9.00
N VAL A 171 -26.27 -15.25 -8.96
CA VAL A 171 -25.38 -16.23 -8.32
C VAL A 171 -23.98 -16.18 -8.95
N GLN A 172 -23.88 -15.99 -10.27
CA GLN A 172 -22.58 -15.80 -10.94
C GLN A 172 -21.87 -14.53 -10.46
N ILE A 173 -22.60 -13.41 -10.31
CA ILE A 173 -22.05 -12.17 -9.75
C ILE A 173 -21.53 -12.41 -8.31
N GLU A 174 -22.30 -13.10 -7.45
CA GLU A 174 -21.87 -13.39 -6.07
C GLU A 174 -20.57 -14.21 -6.03
N SER A 175 -20.44 -15.19 -6.93
CA SER A 175 -19.24 -16.02 -7.06
C SER A 175 -18.02 -15.19 -7.42
N VAL A 176 -18.13 -14.34 -8.45
CA VAL A 176 -17.03 -13.46 -8.88
C VAL A 176 -16.68 -12.46 -7.78
N LYS A 177 -17.67 -11.86 -7.14
CA LYS A 177 -17.49 -10.93 -6.01
C LYS A 177 -16.74 -11.59 -4.85
N SER A 178 -17.07 -12.83 -4.51
CA SER A 178 -16.37 -13.57 -3.45
C SER A 178 -14.89 -13.82 -3.79
N ARG A 179 -14.60 -14.23 -5.03
CA ARG A 179 -13.22 -14.43 -5.53
C ARG A 179 -12.44 -13.12 -5.61
N LEU A 180 -13.09 -12.03 -6.00
CA LEU A 180 -12.51 -10.70 -6.05
C LEU A 180 -12.13 -10.21 -4.65
N GLU A 181 -13.02 -10.36 -3.66
CA GLU A 181 -12.73 -10.01 -2.27
C GLU A 181 -11.63 -10.85 -1.65
N GLU A 182 -11.57 -12.15 -1.96
CA GLU A 182 -10.47 -13.01 -1.53
C GLU A 182 -9.14 -12.56 -2.12
N SER A 183 -9.11 -12.27 -3.42
CA SER A 183 -7.90 -11.81 -4.12
C SER A 183 -7.45 -10.43 -3.64
N LEU A 184 -8.39 -9.51 -3.40
CA LEU A 184 -8.11 -8.22 -2.79
C LEU A 184 -7.56 -8.38 -1.38
N ARG A 185 -8.17 -9.24 -0.55
CA ARG A 185 -7.68 -9.50 0.81
C ARG A 185 -6.29 -10.13 0.78
N GLU A 186 -6.02 -11.09 -0.11
CA GLU A 186 -4.70 -11.71 -0.26
C GLU A 186 -3.65 -10.64 -0.60
N PHE A 187 -3.96 -9.79 -1.58
CA PHE A 187 -3.08 -8.74 -2.05
C PHE A 187 -2.86 -7.61 -1.02
N LEU A 188 -3.91 -7.22 -0.30
CA LEU A 188 -3.83 -6.19 0.75
C LEU A 188 -3.21 -6.72 2.05
N ARG A 189 -3.39 -8.01 2.37
CA ARG A 189 -2.80 -8.65 3.56
C ARG A 189 -1.36 -9.05 3.37
N THR A 190 -0.82 -9.03 2.16
CA THR A 190 0.54 -9.54 1.96
C THR A 190 1.59 -8.72 2.71
N GLU A 191 2.06 -9.32 3.80
CA GLU A 191 3.40 -9.29 4.41
C GLU A 191 4.57 -9.48 3.39
N LYS A 192 4.32 -9.33 2.08
CA LYS A 192 5.29 -9.39 0.97
C LYS A 192 5.60 -8.02 0.35
N LEU A 193 4.93 -6.95 0.75
CA LEU A 193 5.18 -5.60 0.20
C LEU A 193 6.41 -4.89 0.82
N LEU A 194 6.98 -5.43 1.89
CA LEU A 194 8.14 -4.90 2.63
C LEU A 194 9.34 -5.85 2.64
N LYS A 195 9.39 -6.83 1.74
CA LYS A 195 10.56 -7.71 1.54
C LYS A 195 11.28 -7.39 0.25
#